data_AF-A0ABD0SZK5-F1
#
_entry.id   AF-A0ABD0SZK5-F1
#
_cell.length_a   1.000
_cell.length_b   1.000
_cell.length_c   1.000
_cell.angle_alpha   90.00
_cell.angle_beta   90.00
_cell.angle_gamma   90.00
#
_symmetry.space_group_name_H-M   'P 1'
#
loop_
_entity.id
_entity.type
_entity.pdbx_description
1 polymer ?
#
loop_
_entity_poly.entity_id
_entity_poly.type
_entity_poly.pdbx_seq_one_letter_code
_entity_poly.pdbx_strand_id
1 'polypeptide(L)'
;MYVIEPWNDQATRPPPVNTFRVGQQIDVQDLLHLCNNITKILSKQSPLHKESALLSRFLYKFDKKFRNDIGYRHFKKLNTALRKYLQLNLLKDIENFAVVIPGDNDENYLPTRQMLEYILVRIMTFAKIMMRICVCSKQASIYYMDRVKRGESHWMSLMPYALLSRIWSITTVLLQHSCTWYSGLYPYLKKLIFKGIDFLPANYTLPTDLGKWIDIENIDEYGRFEWSHKKDIPITMQLSEDELTLDTILEYVTDINIAESKQDSEQMKIEPPKEDNVNIDDKVDQGEIISREYFKSFYNNQSAKEDRKESKHCANNVTNNKSLDSFITTEEKYRNEDSILSLTKHLSFMQWHTLKTSLLNLKESLSNNRKIERKFKKIWKEKCLEYK
;
A
#
# COMPACT_ATOMS: atom_id res chain seq x y z
N MET A 1 -16.82 -16.70 -19.50
CA MET A 1 -16.00 -16.30 -18.34
C MET A 1 -15.43 -14.93 -18.66
N TYR A 2 -15.75 -13.89 -17.88
CA TYR A 2 -15.09 -12.59 -18.05
C TYR A 2 -13.62 -12.76 -17.66
N VAL A 3 -12.71 -12.66 -18.63
CA VAL A 3 -11.27 -12.67 -18.36
C VAL A 3 -10.98 -11.37 -17.61
N ILE A 4 -10.63 -11.48 -16.33
CA ILE A 4 -10.23 -10.32 -15.52
C ILE A 4 -8.93 -9.80 -16.12
N GLU A 5 -8.89 -8.52 -16.48
CA GLU A 5 -7.69 -7.91 -17.04
C GLU A 5 -6.56 -7.90 -15.99
N PRO A 6 -5.30 -8.18 -16.38
CA PRO A 6 -4.18 -8.34 -15.43
C PRO A 6 -3.97 -7.15 -14.49
N TRP A 7 -4.26 -5.93 -14.93
CA TRP A 7 -4.14 -4.73 -14.10
C TRP A 7 -5.24 -4.60 -13.03
N ASN A 8 -6.36 -5.31 -13.16
CA ASN A 8 -7.45 -5.27 -12.19
C ASN A 8 -7.42 -6.46 -11.22
N ASP A 9 -6.49 -7.39 -11.40
CA ASP A 9 -6.35 -8.54 -10.52
C ASP A 9 -5.47 -8.21 -9.29
N GLN A 10 -6.11 -8.24 -8.11
CA GLN A 10 -5.46 -8.02 -6.83
C GLN A 10 -4.53 -9.17 -6.42
N ALA A 11 -4.72 -10.37 -6.98
CA ALA A 11 -3.92 -11.56 -6.69
C ALA A 11 -2.63 -11.65 -7.52
N THR A 12 -2.35 -10.66 -8.38
CA THR A 12 -1.11 -10.60 -9.16
C THR A 12 0.12 -10.61 -8.25
N ARG A 13 0.88 -11.70 -8.33
CA ARG A 13 2.15 -11.85 -7.59
C ARG A 13 3.31 -11.45 -8.48
N PRO A 14 4.41 -10.93 -7.90
CA PRO A 14 5.61 -10.71 -8.67
C PRO A 14 6.10 -12.04 -9.28
N PRO A 15 6.60 -12.02 -10.51
CA PRO A 15 7.24 -13.19 -11.11
C PRO A 15 8.52 -13.55 -10.32
N PRO A 16 9.01 -14.80 -10.45
CA PRO A 16 10.29 -15.20 -9.85
C PRO A 16 11.42 -14.27 -10.27
N VAL A 17 12.23 -13.83 -9.30
CA VAL A 17 13.40 -12.97 -9.57
C VAL A 17 14.41 -13.78 -10.36
N ASN A 18 14.56 -13.42 -11.63
CA ASN A 18 15.47 -14.06 -12.56
C ASN A 18 16.29 -12.97 -13.26
N THR A 19 17.59 -13.18 -13.33
CA THR A 19 18.51 -12.34 -14.11
C THR A 19 19.06 -13.11 -15.32
N PHE A 20 19.52 -12.37 -16.32
CA PHE A 20 20.17 -12.93 -17.50
C PHE A 20 21.40 -12.11 -17.88
N ARG A 21 22.43 -12.79 -18.41
CA ARG A 21 23.64 -12.12 -18.88
C ARG A 21 23.38 -11.38 -20.18
N VAL A 22 23.72 -10.11 -20.21
CA VAL A 22 23.43 -9.20 -21.32
C VAL A 22 24.44 -9.37 -22.45
N GLY A 23 23.95 -9.61 -23.66
CA GLY A 23 24.72 -9.54 -24.91
C GLY A 23 24.49 -8.27 -25.74
N GLN A 24 23.56 -7.39 -25.36
CA GLN A 24 23.20 -6.16 -26.07
C GLN A 24 23.49 -4.91 -25.22
N GLN A 25 23.94 -3.81 -25.84
CA GLN A 25 24.12 -2.55 -25.11
C GLN A 25 22.75 -1.97 -24.72
N ILE A 26 22.40 -2.10 -23.44
CA ILE A 26 21.24 -1.46 -22.82
C ILE A 26 21.79 -0.35 -21.93
N ASP A 27 21.17 0.82 -21.99
CA ASP A 27 21.49 1.91 -21.08
C ASP A 27 20.93 1.60 -19.69
N VAL A 28 21.78 0.99 -18.86
CA VAL A 28 21.47 0.56 -17.49
C VAL A 28 21.35 1.77 -16.56
N GLN A 29 22.17 2.80 -16.80
CA GLN A 29 22.19 4.03 -16.02
C GLN A 29 20.89 4.82 -16.16
N ASP A 30 20.39 4.95 -17.39
CA ASP A 30 19.10 5.60 -17.64
C ASP A 30 17.95 4.85 -16.96
N LEU A 31 17.96 3.50 -17.03
CA LEU A 31 16.92 2.68 -16.40
C LEU A 31 16.95 2.81 -14.87
N LEU A 32 18.13 2.80 -14.27
CA LEU A 32 18.32 2.94 -12.83
C LEU A 32 17.97 4.35 -12.36
N HIS A 33 18.36 5.38 -13.09
CA HIS A 33 17.98 6.77 -12.83
C HIS A 33 16.45 6.94 -12.89
N LEU A 34 15.79 6.31 -13.88
CA LEU A 34 14.34 6.33 -13.98
C LEU A 34 13.69 5.66 -12.75
N CYS A 35 14.15 4.47 -12.36
CA CYS A 35 13.65 3.77 -11.17
C CYS A 35 13.83 4.62 -9.90
N ASN A 36 15.02 5.23 -9.72
CA ASN A 36 15.32 6.10 -8.59
C ASN A 36 14.43 7.36 -8.58
N ASN A 37 14.16 7.94 -9.75
CA ASN A 37 13.23 9.08 -9.86
C ASN A 37 11.82 8.67 -9.43
N ILE A 38 11.33 7.50 -9.87
CA ILE A 38 10.03 7.00 -9.42
C ILE A 38 10.01 6.81 -7.90
N THR A 39 11.03 6.15 -7.33
CA THR A 39 11.15 5.94 -5.88
C THR A 39 11.19 7.26 -5.10
N LYS A 40 11.90 8.27 -5.61
CA LYS A 40 11.96 9.62 -5.01
C LYS A 40 10.60 10.33 -5.00
N ILE A 41 9.79 10.16 -6.04
CA ILE A 41 8.45 10.75 -6.10
C ILE A 41 7.47 9.95 -5.21
N LEU A 42 7.51 8.62 -5.28
CA LEU A 42 6.64 7.75 -4.48
C LEU A 42 6.97 7.73 -2.98
N SER A 43 8.18 8.10 -2.57
CA SER A 43 8.52 8.27 -1.14
C SER A 43 7.93 9.55 -0.55
N LYS A 44 7.67 10.58 -1.37
CA LYS A 44 7.13 11.88 -0.95
C LYS A 44 5.59 11.93 -0.88
N GLN A 45 4.91 10.80 -0.71
CA GLN A 45 3.43 10.71 -0.72
C GLN A 45 2.76 11.07 0.61
N SER A 46 3.53 11.56 1.60
CA SER A 46 3.00 11.95 2.91
C SER A 46 1.83 12.95 2.86
N PRO A 47 1.76 13.94 1.94
CA PRO A 47 0.62 14.85 1.86
C PRO A 47 -0.67 14.12 1.50
N LEU A 48 -0.64 13.22 0.50
CA LEU A 48 -1.83 12.46 0.09
C LEU A 48 -2.34 11.55 1.22
N HIS A 49 -1.43 10.95 1.99
CA HIS A 49 -1.79 10.14 3.15
C HIS A 49 -2.47 10.97 4.25
N LYS A 50 -1.97 12.19 4.52
CA LYS A 50 -2.60 13.13 5.47
C LYS A 50 -4.02 13.50 5.01
N GLU A 51 -4.20 13.82 3.74
CA GLU A 51 -5.52 14.15 3.19
C GLU A 51 -6.49 12.96 3.22
N SER A 52 -6.00 11.75 2.93
CA SER A 52 -6.79 10.52 3.03
C SER A 52 -7.26 10.24 4.47
N ALA A 53 -6.41 10.49 5.46
CA ALA A 53 -6.77 10.38 6.87
C ALA A 53 -7.83 11.43 7.27
N LEU A 54 -7.70 12.68 6.80
CA LEU A 54 -8.72 13.71 7.00
C LEU A 54 -10.05 13.33 6.35
N LEU A 55 -10.03 12.78 5.13
CA LEU A 55 -11.22 12.29 4.44
C LEU A 55 -11.96 11.21 5.25
N SER A 56 -11.21 10.27 5.84
CA SER A 56 -11.77 9.23 6.71
C SER A 56 -12.44 9.84 7.96
N ARG A 57 -11.88 10.90 8.54
CA ARG A 57 -12.48 11.62 9.69
C ARG A 57 -13.76 12.35 9.29
N PHE A 58 -13.78 13.01 8.13
CA PHE A 58 -15.00 13.62 7.60
C PHE A 58 -16.09 12.59 7.37
N LEU A 59 -15.73 11.43 6.79
CA LEU A 59 -16.68 10.34 6.58
C LEU A 59 -17.35 9.87 7.87
N TYR A 60 -16.56 9.69 8.93
CA TYR A 60 -17.08 9.32 10.25
C TYR A 60 -18.04 10.39 10.80
N LYS A 61 -17.66 11.67 10.72
CA LYS A 61 -18.49 12.78 11.21
C LYS A 61 -19.79 12.94 10.41
N PHE A 62 -19.74 12.68 9.10
CA PHE A 62 -20.85 12.93 8.18
C PHE A 62 -21.81 11.75 8.02
N ASP A 63 -21.45 10.55 8.48
CA ASP A 63 -22.20 9.32 8.23
C ASP A 63 -23.65 9.39 8.71
N LYS A 64 -23.90 9.96 9.90
CA LYS A 64 -25.26 10.11 10.43
C LYS A 64 -26.08 11.17 9.68
N LYS A 65 -25.47 12.32 9.37
CA LYS A 65 -26.18 13.49 8.82
C LYS A 65 -26.44 13.38 7.32
N PHE A 66 -25.54 12.74 6.58
CA PHE A 66 -25.55 12.74 5.11
C PHE A 66 -25.70 11.33 4.51
N ARG A 67 -26.24 10.37 5.27
CA ARG A 67 -26.35 8.96 4.88
C ARG A 67 -26.93 8.75 3.48
N ASN A 68 -27.96 9.51 3.11
CA ASN A 68 -28.68 9.39 1.83
C ASN A 68 -28.23 10.43 0.78
N ASP A 69 -27.24 11.26 1.11
CA ASP A 69 -26.79 12.32 0.22
C ASP A 69 -25.94 11.78 -0.95
N ILE A 70 -26.10 12.38 -2.14
CA ILE A 70 -25.38 11.97 -3.35
C ILE A 70 -23.89 12.36 -3.25
N GLY A 71 -23.59 13.59 -2.84
CA GLY A 71 -22.21 14.06 -2.63
C GLY A 71 -21.47 13.18 -1.63
N TYR A 72 -22.12 12.80 -0.54
CA TYR A 72 -21.59 11.88 0.45
C TYR A 72 -21.33 10.47 -0.10
N ARG A 73 -22.17 9.95 -1.01
CA ARG A 73 -21.91 8.68 -1.70
C ARG A 73 -20.65 8.75 -2.58
N HIS A 74 -20.43 9.85 -3.30
CA HIS A 74 -19.17 10.04 -4.04
C HIS A 74 -17.97 10.21 -3.11
N PHE A 75 -18.16 10.87 -1.97
CA PHE A 75 -17.15 10.99 -0.92
C PHE A 75 -16.74 9.61 -0.34
N LYS A 76 -17.71 8.69 -0.16
CA LYS A 76 -17.43 7.29 0.19
C LYS A 76 -16.65 6.55 -0.89
N LYS A 77 -17.05 6.69 -2.16
CA LYS A 77 -16.35 6.07 -3.31
C LYS A 77 -14.89 6.53 -3.39
N LEU A 78 -14.64 7.82 -3.17
CA LEU A 78 -13.30 8.40 -3.12
C LEU A 78 -12.44 7.72 -2.03
N ASN A 79 -12.98 7.56 -0.82
CA ASN A 79 -12.26 6.90 0.27
C ASN A 79 -11.98 5.42 -0.03
N THR A 80 -12.91 4.71 -0.67
CA THR A 80 -12.66 3.33 -1.13
C THR A 80 -11.51 3.29 -2.14
N ALA A 81 -11.45 4.22 -3.09
CA ALA A 81 -10.37 4.30 -4.06
C ALA A 81 -9.02 4.63 -3.40
N LEU A 82 -8.99 5.56 -2.45
CA LEU A 82 -7.79 5.88 -1.67
C LEU A 82 -7.30 4.69 -0.83
N ARG A 83 -8.20 3.90 -0.26
CA ARG A 83 -7.82 2.66 0.44
C ARG A 83 -7.20 1.63 -0.51
N LYS A 84 -7.73 1.49 -1.73
CA LYS A 84 -7.12 0.62 -2.75
C LYS A 84 -5.72 1.11 -3.14
N TYR A 85 -5.54 2.42 -3.27
CA TYR A 85 -4.22 3.00 -3.48
C TYR A 85 -3.25 2.66 -2.34
N LEU A 86 -3.66 2.81 -1.07
CA LEU A 86 -2.82 2.47 0.08
C LEU A 86 -2.44 0.98 0.17
N GLN A 87 -3.27 0.09 -0.38
CA GLN A 87 -2.97 -1.33 -0.48
C GLN A 87 -2.00 -1.66 -1.61
N LEU A 88 -1.85 -0.76 -2.59
CA LEU A 88 -0.93 -0.91 -3.71
C LEU A 88 0.49 -0.56 -3.27
N ASN A 89 1.31 -1.58 -3.00
CA ASN A 89 2.71 -1.40 -2.60
C ASN A 89 3.65 -1.12 -3.79
N LEU A 90 3.30 -0.15 -4.66
CA LEU A 90 4.07 0.16 -5.87
C LEU A 90 5.52 0.59 -5.56
N LEU A 91 5.73 1.33 -4.46
CA LEU A 91 7.07 1.73 -4.03
C LEU A 91 7.99 0.52 -3.87
N LYS A 92 7.54 -0.50 -3.13
CA LYS A 92 8.29 -1.73 -2.88
C LYS A 92 8.50 -2.54 -4.16
N ASP A 93 7.49 -2.60 -5.02
CA ASP A 93 7.59 -3.29 -6.32
C ASP A 93 8.73 -2.69 -7.17
N ILE A 94 8.91 -1.37 -7.15
CA ILE A 94 9.95 -0.66 -7.90
C ILE A 94 11.32 -0.75 -7.21
N GLU A 95 11.38 -0.62 -5.88
CA GLU A 95 12.62 -0.83 -5.11
C GLU A 95 13.19 -2.24 -5.33
N ASN A 96 12.33 -3.26 -5.27
CA ASN A 96 12.74 -4.64 -5.53
C ASN A 96 13.29 -4.84 -6.94
N PHE A 97 12.77 -4.12 -7.93
CA PHE A 97 13.29 -4.17 -9.28
C PHE A 97 14.62 -3.42 -9.42
N ALA A 98 14.71 -2.24 -8.82
CA ALA A 98 15.92 -1.42 -8.86
C ALA A 98 17.13 -2.14 -8.24
N VAL A 99 16.92 -2.90 -7.15
CA VAL A 99 17.98 -3.72 -6.50
C VAL A 99 18.53 -4.81 -7.42
N VAL A 100 17.74 -5.30 -8.38
CA VAL A 100 18.16 -6.36 -9.31
C VAL A 100 18.93 -5.80 -10.52
N ILE A 101 18.94 -4.48 -10.69
CA ILE A 101 19.71 -3.82 -11.74
C ILE A 101 21.15 -3.62 -11.22
N PRO A 102 22.18 -4.10 -11.92
CA PRO A 102 23.56 -3.98 -11.50
C PRO A 102 24.01 -2.52 -11.56
N GLY A 103 24.85 -2.12 -10.59
CA GLY A 103 25.57 -0.84 -10.64
C GLY A 103 26.76 -0.90 -11.61
N ASP A 104 27.46 0.23 -11.79
CA ASP A 104 28.53 0.45 -12.78
C ASP A 104 29.67 -0.59 -12.80
N ASN A 105 29.81 -1.45 -11.79
CA ASN A 105 30.95 -2.36 -11.64
C ASN A 105 30.61 -3.85 -11.56
N ASP A 106 29.34 -4.27 -11.62
CA ASP A 106 28.97 -5.69 -11.51
C ASP A 106 28.66 -6.33 -12.86
N GLU A 107 29.02 -7.62 -12.99
CA GLU A 107 28.80 -8.44 -14.17
C GLU A 107 27.41 -8.21 -14.79
N ASN A 108 27.39 -8.00 -16.12
CA ASN A 108 26.25 -7.67 -16.98
C ASN A 108 24.98 -8.54 -16.79
N TYR A 109 24.31 -8.54 -15.65
CA TYR A 109 23.10 -9.30 -15.40
C TYR A 109 21.91 -8.36 -15.32
N LEU A 110 20.95 -8.45 -16.25
CA LEU A 110 19.74 -7.63 -16.21
C LEU A 110 18.51 -8.42 -15.76
N PRO A 111 17.51 -7.74 -15.18
CA PRO A 111 16.23 -8.35 -14.85
C PRO A 111 15.51 -8.81 -16.12
N THR A 112 14.80 -9.93 -16.02
CA THR A 112 14.02 -10.47 -17.15
C THR A 112 12.88 -9.54 -17.59
N ARG A 113 12.45 -9.69 -18.85
CA ARG A 113 11.30 -8.97 -19.42
C ARG A 113 10.03 -9.10 -18.57
N GLN A 114 9.80 -10.27 -17.97
CA GLN A 114 8.63 -10.55 -17.14
C GLN A 114 8.56 -9.66 -15.89
N MET A 115 9.71 -9.36 -15.28
CA MET A 115 9.77 -8.46 -14.13
C MET A 115 9.38 -7.03 -14.52
N LEU A 116 9.83 -6.57 -15.70
CA LEU A 116 9.43 -5.27 -16.22
C LEU A 116 7.94 -5.25 -16.61
N GLU A 117 7.42 -6.30 -17.23
CA GLU A 117 5.99 -6.45 -17.55
C GLU A 117 5.12 -6.37 -16.28
N TYR A 118 5.55 -7.02 -15.19
CA TYR A 118 4.89 -6.89 -13.89
C TYR A 118 4.84 -5.43 -13.45
N ILE A 119 5.96 -4.72 -13.44
CA ILE A 119 6.01 -3.31 -13.01
C ILE A 119 5.13 -2.42 -13.88
N LEU A 120 5.15 -2.61 -15.20
CA LEU A 120 4.29 -1.86 -16.11
C LEU A 120 2.80 -2.09 -15.78
N VAL A 121 2.40 -3.33 -15.51
CA VAL A 121 1.03 -3.64 -15.06
C VAL A 121 0.71 -2.99 -13.72
N ARG A 122 1.67 -2.93 -12.78
CA ARG A 122 1.49 -2.24 -11.50
C ARG A 122 1.34 -0.73 -11.68
N ILE A 123 2.10 -0.12 -12.58
CA ILE A 123 1.96 1.30 -12.96
C ILE A 123 0.60 1.55 -13.63
N MET A 124 0.13 0.66 -14.52
CA MET A 124 -1.22 0.74 -15.10
C MET A 124 -2.30 0.72 -14.01
N THR A 125 -2.16 -0.20 -13.04
CA THR A 125 -3.08 -0.33 -11.91
C THR A 125 -3.10 0.96 -11.08
N PHE A 126 -1.93 1.48 -10.75
CA PHE A 126 -1.77 2.75 -10.04
C PHE A 126 -2.45 3.89 -10.77
N ALA A 127 -2.21 4.02 -12.08
CA ALA A 127 -2.75 5.08 -12.90
C ALA A 127 -4.29 5.01 -12.98
N LYS A 128 -4.90 3.82 -13.15
CA LYS A 128 -6.36 3.67 -13.10
C LYS A 128 -6.94 4.00 -11.73
N ILE A 129 -6.26 3.66 -10.63
CA ILE A 129 -6.69 4.05 -9.29
C ILE A 129 -6.63 5.57 -9.13
N MET A 130 -5.56 6.23 -9.57
CA MET A 130 -5.44 7.69 -9.53
C MET A 130 -6.51 8.38 -10.37
N MET A 131 -6.75 7.92 -11.60
CA MET A 131 -7.86 8.40 -12.44
C MET A 131 -9.20 8.27 -11.72
N ARG A 132 -9.45 7.12 -11.08
CA ARG A 132 -10.69 6.90 -10.32
C ARG A 132 -10.82 7.87 -9.15
N ILE A 133 -9.71 8.18 -8.47
CA ILE A 133 -9.66 9.17 -7.39
C ILE A 133 -10.00 10.56 -7.95
N CYS A 134 -9.37 10.99 -9.05
CA CYS A 134 -9.65 12.28 -9.70
C CYS A 134 -11.14 12.43 -10.08
N VAL A 135 -11.73 11.41 -10.70
CA VAL A 135 -13.15 11.46 -11.10
C VAL A 135 -14.07 11.52 -9.89
N CYS A 136 -13.81 10.71 -8.85
CA CYS A 136 -14.65 10.71 -7.66
C CYS A 136 -14.53 12.01 -6.86
N SER A 137 -13.33 12.60 -6.78
CA SER A 137 -13.10 13.86 -6.09
C SER A 137 -13.79 15.02 -6.80
N LYS A 138 -13.71 15.09 -8.14
CA LYS A 138 -14.43 16.06 -8.97
C LYS A 138 -15.95 15.93 -8.84
N GLN A 139 -16.48 14.72 -8.94
CA GLN A 139 -17.92 14.49 -8.79
C GLN A 139 -18.41 14.92 -7.40
N ALA A 140 -17.68 14.57 -6.34
CA ALA A 140 -18.03 15.01 -4.99
C ALA A 140 -17.93 16.54 -4.85
N SER A 141 -16.91 17.17 -5.42
CA SER A 141 -16.67 18.61 -5.27
C SER A 141 -17.78 19.45 -5.89
N ILE A 142 -18.37 19.00 -7.01
CA ILE A 142 -19.55 19.65 -7.61
C ILE A 142 -20.71 19.76 -6.61
N TYR A 143 -21.04 18.67 -5.92
CA TYR A 143 -22.13 18.69 -4.92
C TYR A 143 -21.80 19.57 -3.73
N TYR A 144 -20.56 19.56 -3.24
CA TYR A 144 -20.18 20.43 -2.12
C TYR A 144 -20.09 21.91 -2.52
N MET A 145 -19.68 22.21 -3.75
CA MET A 145 -19.71 23.57 -4.29
C MET A 145 -21.14 24.09 -4.41
N ASP A 146 -22.06 23.27 -4.91
CA ASP A 146 -23.49 23.63 -4.99
C ASP A 146 -24.07 23.95 -3.61
N ARG A 147 -23.69 23.18 -2.57
CA ARG A 147 -24.06 23.48 -1.18
C ARG A 147 -23.49 24.80 -0.67
N VAL A 148 -22.23 25.11 -1.02
CA VAL A 148 -21.62 26.42 -0.68
C VAL A 148 -22.42 27.54 -1.34
N LYS A 149 -22.79 27.40 -2.63
CA LYS A 149 -23.60 28.39 -3.36
C LYS A 149 -24.99 28.59 -2.75
N ARG A 150 -25.61 27.53 -2.22
CA ARG A 150 -26.89 27.61 -1.50
C ARG A 150 -26.81 28.26 -0.12
N GLY A 151 -25.61 28.58 0.37
CA GLY A 151 -25.43 29.12 1.72
C GLY A 151 -25.64 28.08 2.83
N GLU A 152 -25.51 26.79 2.54
CA GLU A 152 -25.49 25.77 3.58
C GLU A 152 -24.28 25.98 4.51
N SER A 153 -24.35 25.44 5.73
CA SER A 153 -23.32 25.61 6.76
C SER A 153 -21.89 25.53 6.20
N HIS A 154 -21.20 26.67 6.25
CA HIS A 154 -19.89 26.88 5.65
C HIS A 154 -18.88 25.80 6.06
N TRP A 155 -18.87 25.42 7.34
CA TRP A 155 -17.97 24.40 7.86
C TRP A 155 -18.25 22.99 7.30
N MET A 156 -19.51 22.68 7.01
CA MET A 156 -19.95 21.38 6.49
C MET A 156 -19.84 21.26 4.96
N SER A 157 -19.65 22.38 4.26
CA SER A 157 -19.63 22.42 2.80
C SER A 157 -18.28 22.89 2.24
N LEU A 158 -17.68 23.95 2.80
CA LEU A 158 -16.40 24.48 2.34
C LEU A 158 -15.23 23.55 2.72
N MET A 159 -15.18 23.05 3.96
CA MET A 159 -14.06 22.21 4.39
C MET A 159 -13.92 20.91 3.56
N PRO A 160 -15.01 20.15 3.31
CA PRO A 160 -14.94 19.00 2.41
C PRO A 160 -14.61 19.40 0.98
N TYR A 161 -15.13 20.53 0.49
CA TYR A 161 -14.79 21.04 -0.85
C TYR A 161 -13.27 21.30 -0.98
N ALA A 162 -12.68 22.04 -0.04
CA ALA A 162 -11.25 22.32 -0.03
C ALA A 162 -10.40 21.05 0.08
N LEU A 163 -10.83 20.08 0.89
CA LEU A 163 -10.19 18.76 0.97
C LEU A 163 -10.22 18.02 -0.39
N LEU A 164 -11.38 17.99 -1.05
CA LEU A 164 -11.56 17.34 -2.34
C LEU A 164 -10.68 17.96 -3.42
N SER A 165 -10.60 19.30 -3.46
CA SER A 165 -9.74 20.03 -4.40
C SER A 165 -8.25 19.73 -4.18
N ARG A 166 -7.80 19.66 -2.92
CA ARG A 166 -6.40 19.29 -2.60
C ARG A 166 -6.08 17.85 -3.00
N ILE A 167 -6.97 16.90 -2.70
CA ILE A 167 -6.82 15.50 -3.13
C ILE A 167 -6.73 15.43 -4.65
N TRP A 168 -7.67 16.08 -5.35
CA TRP A 168 -7.73 16.10 -6.82
C TRP A 168 -6.41 16.63 -7.42
N SER A 169 -5.92 17.78 -6.95
CA SER A 169 -4.68 18.38 -7.43
C SER A 169 -3.49 17.42 -7.30
N ILE A 170 -3.29 16.84 -6.11
CA ILE A 170 -2.20 15.88 -5.86
C ILE A 170 -2.34 14.65 -6.77
N THR A 171 -3.54 14.09 -6.90
CA THR A 171 -3.75 12.85 -7.66
C THR A 171 -3.61 13.04 -9.16
N THR A 172 -3.96 14.23 -9.69
CA THR A 172 -3.78 14.56 -11.11
C THR A 172 -2.29 14.63 -11.46
N VAL A 173 -1.47 15.25 -10.61
CA VAL A 173 -0.01 15.29 -10.80
C VAL A 173 0.58 13.87 -10.76
N LEU A 174 0.15 13.03 -9.83
CA LEU A 174 0.60 11.63 -9.77
C LEU A 174 0.16 10.80 -10.96
N LEU A 175 -1.02 11.06 -11.50
CA LEU A 175 -1.50 10.42 -12.72
C LEU A 175 -0.63 10.78 -13.92
N GLN A 176 -0.28 12.06 -14.07
CA GLN A 176 0.65 12.51 -15.13
C GLN A 176 2.01 11.84 -14.98
N HIS A 177 2.57 11.81 -13.77
CA HIS A 177 3.82 11.09 -13.49
C HIS A 177 3.74 9.61 -13.83
N SER A 178 2.63 8.93 -13.53
CA SER A 178 2.48 7.51 -13.87
C SER A 178 2.56 7.24 -15.37
N CYS A 179 2.09 8.17 -16.20
CA CYS A 179 2.21 8.06 -17.65
C CYS A 179 3.63 8.32 -18.13
N THR A 180 4.33 9.31 -17.55
CA THR A 180 5.74 9.54 -17.91
C THR A 180 6.63 8.37 -17.51
N TRP A 181 6.38 7.76 -16.34
CA TRP A 181 7.08 6.55 -15.89
C TRP A 181 6.86 5.37 -16.83
N TYR A 182 5.60 5.14 -17.22
CA TYR A 182 5.26 4.08 -18.16
C TYR A 182 5.95 4.28 -19.52
N SER A 183 5.84 5.48 -20.09
CA SER A 183 6.45 5.80 -21.39
C SER A 183 7.98 5.71 -21.36
N GLY A 184 8.61 5.99 -20.23
CA GLY A 184 10.07 5.83 -20.08
C GLY A 184 10.51 4.39 -19.85
N LEU A 185 9.71 3.55 -19.19
CA LEU A 185 10.02 2.12 -18.97
C LEU A 185 9.70 1.24 -20.19
N TYR A 186 8.65 1.59 -20.95
CA TYR A 186 8.15 0.78 -22.06
C TYR A 186 9.20 0.44 -23.16
N PRO A 187 10.12 1.35 -23.57
CA PRO A 187 11.14 1.05 -24.57
C PRO A 187 12.07 -0.10 -24.18
N TYR A 188 12.30 -0.30 -22.89
CA TYR A 188 13.18 -1.37 -22.38
C TYR A 188 12.54 -2.76 -22.49
N LEU A 189 11.21 -2.86 -22.61
CA LEU A 189 10.50 -4.14 -22.75
C LEU A 189 10.96 -4.96 -23.95
N LYS A 190 11.26 -4.29 -25.07
CA LYS A 190 11.76 -4.97 -26.29
C LYS A 190 13.24 -5.35 -26.20
N LYS A 191 14.01 -4.69 -25.34
CA LYS A 191 15.45 -4.92 -25.16
C LYS A 191 15.73 -6.08 -24.19
N LEU A 192 14.81 -6.35 -23.26
CA LEU A 192 14.98 -7.42 -22.27
C LEU A 192 14.61 -8.80 -22.82
N ILE A 193 15.36 -9.82 -22.41
CA ILE A 193 15.14 -11.21 -22.81
C ILE A 193 13.98 -11.81 -22.01
N PHE A 194 13.16 -12.59 -22.71
CA PHE A 194 12.12 -13.41 -22.11
C PHE A 194 12.73 -14.73 -21.58
N LYS A 195 12.48 -15.06 -20.32
CA LYS A 195 12.97 -16.30 -19.68
C LYS A 195 11.97 -16.78 -18.63
N GLY A 196 11.33 -17.92 -18.91
CA GLY A 196 10.39 -18.57 -17.98
C GLY A 196 8.97 -18.69 -18.54
N ILE A 197 7.99 -18.65 -17.65
CA ILE A 197 6.55 -18.78 -17.97
C ILE A 197 5.98 -17.41 -18.33
N ASP A 198 5.13 -17.32 -19.35
CA ASP A 198 4.46 -16.07 -19.72
C ASP A 198 3.72 -15.47 -18.52
N PHE A 199 4.08 -14.24 -18.15
CA PHE A 199 3.40 -13.50 -17.09
C PHE A 199 2.04 -12.99 -17.56
N LEU A 200 1.96 -12.55 -18.83
CA LEU A 200 0.75 -12.05 -19.44
C LEU A 200 -0.03 -13.19 -20.13
N PRO A 201 -1.37 -13.13 -20.16
CA PRO A 201 -2.17 -14.04 -20.97
C PRO A 201 -1.76 -13.97 -22.45
N ALA A 202 -1.81 -15.10 -23.17
CA ALA A 202 -1.29 -15.23 -24.54
C ALA A 202 -1.84 -14.22 -25.58
N ASN A 203 -3.01 -13.60 -25.32
CA ASN A 203 -3.66 -12.63 -26.21
C ASN A 203 -3.64 -11.19 -25.66
N TYR A 204 -2.93 -10.93 -24.56
CA TYR A 204 -2.92 -9.62 -23.92
C TYR A 204 -1.69 -8.81 -24.31
N THR A 205 -1.90 -7.68 -24.98
CA THR A 205 -0.84 -6.73 -25.33
C THR A 205 -0.88 -5.54 -24.39
N LEU A 206 0.30 -5.12 -23.91
CA LEU A 206 0.43 -3.90 -23.13
C LEU A 206 0.22 -2.68 -24.05
N PRO A 207 -0.50 -1.64 -23.60
CA PRO A 207 -0.69 -0.44 -24.39
C PRO A 207 0.64 0.27 -24.64
N THR A 208 0.86 0.81 -25.84
CA THR A 208 2.10 1.54 -26.15
C THR A 208 2.17 2.90 -25.46
N ASP A 209 1.01 3.52 -25.26
CA ASP A 209 0.86 4.83 -24.64
C ASP A 209 -0.21 4.76 -23.55
N LEU A 210 0.23 4.92 -22.30
CA LEU A 210 -0.66 4.88 -21.15
C LEU A 210 -1.61 6.09 -21.11
N GLY A 211 -1.16 7.25 -21.58
CA GLY A 211 -1.96 8.48 -21.58
C GLY A 211 -3.20 8.34 -22.44
N LYS A 212 -3.05 7.80 -23.65
CA LYS A 212 -4.16 7.50 -24.57
C LYS A 212 -5.06 6.37 -24.06
N TRP A 213 -4.49 5.36 -23.42
CA TRP A 213 -5.27 4.25 -22.87
C TRP A 213 -6.13 4.66 -21.66
N ILE A 214 -5.65 5.62 -20.86
CA ILE A 214 -6.41 6.18 -19.74
C ILE A 214 -7.37 7.28 -20.20
N ASP A 215 -7.08 7.92 -21.32
CA ASP A 215 -7.80 9.07 -21.84
C ASP A 215 -7.66 10.29 -20.90
N ILE A 216 -6.40 10.71 -20.69
CA ILE A 216 -6.05 11.81 -19.77
C ILE A 216 -6.66 13.14 -20.24
N GLU A 217 -6.70 13.37 -21.55
CA GLU A 217 -7.20 14.61 -22.15
C GLU A 217 -8.68 14.83 -21.80
N ASN A 218 -9.46 13.75 -21.74
CA ASN A 218 -10.88 13.81 -21.41
C ASN A 218 -11.18 13.57 -19.92
N ILE A 219 -10.18 13.60 -19.01
CA ILE A 219 -10.43 13.52 -17.54
C ILE A 219 -11.51 14.52 -17.11
N ASP A 220 -11.53 15.68 -17.75
CA ASP A 220 -12.50 16.71 -17.44
C ASP A 220 -13.92 16.42 -17.92
N GLU A 221 -14.09 15.53 -18.89
CA GLU A 221 -15.38 15.07 -19.40
C GLU A 221 -15.95 13.95 -18.52
N TYR A 222 -15.08 13.11 -17.92
CA TYR A 222 -15.50 12.06 -17.01
C TYR A 222 -16.20 12.64 -15.77
N GLY A 223 -17.48 12.29 -15.62
CA GLY A 223 -18.27 12.69 -14.47
C GLY A 223 -18.87 14.09 -14.55
N ARG A 224 -18.84 14.75 -15.73
CA ARG A 224 -19.79 15.83 -16.01
C ARG A 224 -21.20 15.26 -15.95
N PHE A 225 -22.07 15.90 -15.18
CA PHE A 225 -23.45 15.50 -15.14
C PHE A 225 -24.23 16.31 -16.18
N GLU A 226 -25.09 15.66 -16.97
CA GLU A 226 -25.89 16.34 -18.01
C GLU A 226 -26.68 17.56 -17.49
N TRP A 227 -27.03 17.57 -16.20
CA TRP A 227 -27.73 18.70 -15.56
C TRP A 227 -26.85 19.93 -15.28
N SER A 228 -25.50 19.82 -15.26
CA SER A 228 -24.62 20.98 -15.14
C SER A 228 -24.54 21.81 -16.44
N HIS A 229 -25.02 21.27 -17.56
CA HIS A 229 -25.14 22.01 -18.84
C HIS A 229 -26.41 22.86 -18.91
N LYS A 230 -27.36 22.70 -17.98
CA LYS A 230 -28.53 23.58 -17.92
C LYS A 230 -28.21 24.82 -17.09
N LYS A 231 -27.55 25.77 -17.74
CA LYS A 231 -27.86 27.21 -17.74
C LYS A 231 -26.60 27.94 -18.22
N ASP A 232 -26.62 28.36 -19.48
CA ASP A 232 -26.09 29.68 -19.81
C ASP A 232 -26.92 30.67 -19.00
N ILE A 233 -26.49 30.95 -17.77
CA ILE A 233 -26.98 32.13 -17.07
C ILE A 233 -26.26 33.27 -17.77
N PRO A 234 -26.95 34.17 -18.49
CA PRO A 234 -26.30 35.37 -18.98
C PRO A 234 -25.86 36.15 -17.74
N ILE A 235 -24.58 36.02 -17.38
CA ILE A 235 -23.96 36.87 -16.39
C ILE A 235 -23.90 38.25 -17.04
N THR A 236 -24.93 39.06 -16.78
CA THR A 236 -24.84 40.49 -17.02
C THR A 236 -23.84 40.99 -16.00
N MET A 237 -22.59 41.16 -16.40
CA MET A 237 -21.62 41.94 -15.63
C MET A 237 -22.07 43.40 -15.66
N GLN A 238 -23.09 43.74 -14.88
CA GLN A 238 -23.23 45.10 -14.38
C GLN A 238 -22.39 45.18 -13.11
N LEU A 239 -21.08 45.29 -13.31
CA LEU A 239 -20.19 45.83 -12.29
C LEU A 239 -20.40 47.34 -12.33
N SER A 240 -21.02 47.89 -11.30
CA SER A 240 -20.88 49.32 -11.00
C SER A 240 -19.42 49.54 -10.61
N GLU A 241 -18.75 50.40 -11.38
CA GLU A 241 -17.39 50.87 -11.15
C GLU A 241 -17.35 51.68 -9.84
N ASP A 242 -17.18 51.00 -8.70
CA ASP A 242 -16.66 51.63 -7.48
C ASP A 242 -15.16 51.30 -7.40
N GLU A 243 -14.38 52.28 -7.84
CA GLU A 243 -12.99 52.25 -8.31
C GLU A 243 -11.90 52.09 -7.23
N LEU A 244 -12.13 51.34 -6.13
CA LEU A 244 -11.25 51.46 -4.94
C LEU A 244 -10.80 50.17 -4.21
N THR A 245 -10.89 48.96 -4.78
CA THR A 245 -10.48 47.74 -4.02
C THR A 245 -9.66 46.67 -4.74
N LEU A 246 -9.48 46.73 -6.07
CA LEU A 246 -8.77 45.67 -6.80
C LEU A 246 -7.24 45.82 -6.78
N ASP A 247 -6.73 47.04 -6.66
CA ASP A 247 -5.27 47.30 -6.72
C ASP A 247 -4.53 46.85 -5.45
N THR A 248 -5.21 46.74 -4.31
CA THR A 248 -4.58 46.41 -3.01
C THR A 248 -4.21 44.93 -2.86
N ILE A 249 -4.85 44.02 -3.61
CA ILE A 249 -4.63 42.57 -3.46
C ILE A 249 -3.41 42.10 -4.28
N LEU A 250 -3.18 42.69 -5.45
CA LEU A 250 -2.02 42.36 -6.28
C LEU A 250 -0.71 42.89 -5.68
N GLU A 251 -0.75 44.06 -5.06
CA GLU A 251 0.40 44.67 -4.38
C GLU A 251 0.85 43.86 -3.14
N TYR A 252 -0.12 43.29 -2.41
CA TYR A 252 0.17 42.43 -1.25
C TYR A 252 0.84 41.09 -1.62
N VAL A 253 0.50 40.54 -2.80
CA VAL A 253 1.10 39.27 -3.28
C VAL A 253 2.52 39.49 -3.82
N THR A 254 2.83 40.69 -4.32
CA THR A 254 4.19 41.04 -4.76
C THR A 254 5.15 41.23 -3.57
N ASP A 255 4.68 41.79 -2.46
CA ASP A 255 5.51 42.03 -1.27
C ASP A 255 5.93 40.73 -0.55
N ILE A 256 5.07 39.70 -0.57
CA ILE A 256 5.37 38.40 0.03
C ILE A 256 6.48 37.67 -0.75
N ASN A 257 6.45 37.75 -2.08
CA ASN A 257 7.47 37.10 -2.93
C ASN A 257 8.85 37.77 -2.83
N ILE A 258 8.91 39.07 -2.53
CA ILE A 258 10.18 39.78 -2.34
C ILE A 258 10.83 39.43 -1.00
N ALA A 259 10.03 39.19 0.06
CA ALA A 259 10.52 38.88 1.40
C ALA A 259 11.15 37.48 1.51
N GLU A 260 10.64 36.48 0.80
CA GLU A 260 11.17 35.10 0.84
C GLU A 260 12.49 34.92 0.08
N SER A 261 12.78 35.79 -0.90
CA SER A 261 14.01 35.71 -1.71
C SER A 261 15.32 36.09 -0.98
N LYS A 262 15.25 36.62 0.24
CA LYS A 262 16.41 37.13 1.00
C LYS A 262 16.90 36.22 2.13
N GLN A 263 16.27 35.08 2.41
CA GLN A 263 16.65 34.20 3.54
C GLN A 263 17.41 32.91 3.16
N ASP A 264 17.48 32.51 1.89
CA ASP A 264 18.11 31.23 1.49
C ASP A 264 19.60 31.34 1.08
N SER A 265 20.26 32.46 1.40
CA SER A 265 21.66 32.72 1.03
C SER A 265 22.63 32.64 2.20
N GLU A 266 22.50 31.68 3.12
CA GLU A 266 23.59 31.33 4.04
C GLU A 266 23.82 29.82 4.13
N GLN A 267 25.08 29.47 3.90
CA GLN A 267 25.60 28.18 3.49
C GLN A 267 25.90 27.26 4.69
N MET A 268 25.65 25.96 4.54
CA MET A 268 26.32 24.92 5.34
C MET A 268 27.12 24.01 4.40
N LYS A 269 28.44 24.23 4.35
CA LYS A 269 29.41 23.35 3.68
C LYS A 269 29.54 22.06 4.48
N ILE A 270 29.36 20.90 3.83
CA ILE A 270 29.70 19.58 4.38
C ILE A 270 30.76 18.99 3.45
N GLU A 271 31.93 18.69 4.02
CA GLU A 271 33.04 18.00 3.36
C GLU A 271 32.73 16.50 3.15
N PRO A 272 33.24 15.88 2.07
CA PRO A 272 33.04 14.45 1.81
C PRO A 272 33.90 13.58 2.75
N PRO A 273 33.39 12.43 3.24
CA PRO A 273 34.18 11.51 4.03
C PRO A 273 35.18 10.74 3.14
N LYS A 274 36.37 10.52 3.70
CA LYS A 274 37.49 9.79 3.10
C LYS A 274 37.17 8.30 3.02
N GLU A 275 37.55 7.70 1.89
CA GLU A 275 37.48 6.26 1.64
C GLU A 275 38.56 5.52 2.46
N ASP A 276 38.12 4.61 3.34
CA ASP A 276 39.00 3.63 3.97
C ASP A 276 39.07 2.39 3.08
N ASN A 277 40.27 2.14 2.54
CA ASN A 277 40.63 0.93 1.82
C ASN A 277 40.65 -0.26 2.79
N VAL A 278 39.65 -1.16 2.68
CA VAL A 278 39.69 -2.48 3.30
C VAL A 278 40.01 -3.52 2.22
N ASN A 279 41.24 -4.02 2.29
CA ASN A 279 41.76 -5.11 1.47
C ASN A 279 41.12 -6.42 1.98
N ILE A 280 40.24 -7.04 1.19
CA ILE A 280 39.64 -8.34 1.51
C ILE A 280 40.30 -9.40 0.62
N ASP A 281 40.90 -10.36 1.30
CA ASP A 281 41.64 -11.51 0.80
C ASP A 281 40.77 -12.40 -0.13
N ASP A 282 41.29 -12.69 -1.31
CA ASP A 282 40.69 -13.48 -2.38
C ASP A 282 40.61 -14.98 -2.03
N LYS A 283 39.63 -15.39 -1.22
CA LYS A 283 39.12 -16.79 -1.17
C LYS A 283 37.65 -16.82 -0.74
N VAL A 284 36.74 -16.40 -1.62
CA VAL A 284 35.30 -16.52 -1.35
C VAL A 284 34.73 -17.74 -2.08
N ASP A 285 34.14 -18.60 -1.25
CA ASP A 285 33.49 -19.89 -1.47
C ASP A 285 32.65 -19.98 -2.75
N GLN A 286 33.08 -20.80 -3.71
CA GLN A 286 32.31 -21.21 -4.88
C GLN A 286 31.25 -22.21 -4.44
N GLY A 287 30.11 -21.73 -3.97
CA GLY A 287 29.01 -22.60 -3.54
C GLY A 287 28.71 -23.70 -4.57
N GLU A 288 28.92 -24.96 -4.17
CA GLU A 288 28.65 -26.12 -5.00
C GLU A 288 27.14 -26.31 -5.20
N ILE A 289 26.76 -26.82 -6.38
CA ILE A 289 25.36 -27.13 -6.73
C ILE A 289 24.91 -28.33 -5.89
N ILE A 290 24.25 -28.08 -4.78
CA ILE A 290 23.63 -29.13 -3.97
C ILE A 290 22.33 -29.58 -4.67
N SER A 291 22.25 -30.86 -5.02
CA SER A 291 21.03 -31.41 -5.60
C SER A 291 19.85 -31.28 -4.62
N ARG A 292 18.65 -31.01 -5.16
CA ARG A 292 17.40 -30.91 -4.36
C ARG A 292 17.11 -32.17 -3.54
N GLU A 293 17.69 -33.31 -3.92
CA GLU A 293 17.56 -34.59 -3.22
C GLU A 293 18.44 -34.64 -1.97
N TYR A 294 19.64 -34.04 -2.03
CA TYR A 294 20.54 -33.91 -0.89
C TYR A 294 19.99 -32.95 0.18
N PHE A 295 19.27 -31.90 -0.23
CA PHE A 295 18.61 -30.98 0.70
C PHE A 295 17.44 -31.65 1.44
N LYS A 296 16.72 -32.57 0.79
CA LYS A 296 15.64 -33.34 1.42
C LYS A 296 16.15 -34.37 2.43
N SER A 297 17.29 -35.01 2.17
CA SER A 297 17.90 -35.96 3.10
C SER A 297 18.43 -35.28 4.38
N PHE A 298 18.88 -34.03 4.27
CA PHE A 298 19.36 -33.25 5.43
C PHE A 298 18.24 -32.92 6.43
N TYR A 299 17.06 -32.49 5.93
CA TYR A 299 15.91 -32.20 6.79
C TYR A 299 15.21 -33.46 7.32
N ASN A 300 15.16 -34.54 6.54
CA ASN A 300 14.58 -35.81 7.01
C ASN A 300 15.43 -36.48 8.12
N ASN A 301 16.74 -36.20 8.18
CA ASN A 301 17.60 -36.70 9.24
C ASN A 301 17.57 -35.84 10.51
N GLN A 302 17.17 -34.57 10.42
CA GLN A 302 16.95 -33.71 11.60
C GLN A 302 15.57 -33.95 12.23
N SER A 303 14.52 -34.20 11.42
CA SER A 303 13.20 -34.54 11.94
C SER A 303 13.12 -35.93 12.60
N ALA A 304 14.04 -36.85 12.29
CA ALA A 304 14.08 -38.17 12.90
C ALA A 304 14.81 -38.24 14.27
N LYS A 305 15.46 -37.16 14.73
CA LYS A 305 16.23 -37.14 15.99
C LYS A 305 15.67 -36.25 17.10
N GLU A 306 14.65 -35.43 16.84
CA GLU A 306 13.99 -34.62 17.89
C GLU A 306 12.64 -35.17 18.40
N ASP A 307 12.10 -36.24 17.80
CA ASP A 307 10.84 -36.87 18.20
C ASP A 307 10.94 -37.80 19.44
N ARG A 308 11.82 -37.49 20.40
CA ARG A 308 11.87 -38.17 21.71
C ARG A 308 12.02 -37.22 22.89
N LYS A 309 11.23 -36.16 22.93
CA LYS A 309 10.70 -35.61 24.19
C LYS A 309 9.24 -35.23 23.96
N GLU A 310 8.34 -36.18 24.21
CA GLU A 310 6.91 -35.92 24.33
C GLU A 310 6.70 -34.69 25.22
N SER A 311 6.28 -33.57 24.61
CA SER A 311 5.86 -32.41 25.39
C SER A 311 4.58 -32.82 26.13
N LYS A 312 4.69 -32.98 27.46
CA LYS A 312 3.57 -33.35 28.34
C LYS A 312 2.43 -32.32 28.36
N HIS A 313 2.58 -31.23 27.60
CA HIS A 313 1.70 -30.08 27.58
C HIS A 313 0.65 -30.22 26.48
N CYS A 314 -0.43 -30.92 26.82
CA CYS A 314 -1.58 -31.14 25.94
C CYS A 314 -2.87 -30.75 26.68
N ALA A 315 -3.80 -30.11 25.97
CA ALA A 315 -5.13 -29.76 26.51
C ALA A 315 -5.91 -30.99 27.03
N ASN A 316 -5.63 -32.19 26.50
CA ASN A 316 -6.27 -33.43 26.92
C ASN A 316 -5.84 -33.92 28.32
N ASN A 317 -4.74 -33.42 28.87
CA ASN A 317 -4.21 -33.86 30.17
C ASN A 317 -4.85 -33.13 31.37
N VAL A 318 -5.76 -32.19 31.12
CA VAL A 318 -6.44 -31.40 32.16
C VAL A 318 -7.64 -32.16 32.72
N THR A 319 -7.42 -32.91 33.80
CA THR A 319 -8.44 -33.75 34.44
C THR A 319 -8.88 -33.22 35.81
N ASN A 320 -7.94 -32.64 36.57
CA ASN A 320 -8.10 -32.17 37.93
C ASN A 320 -7.72 -30.69 38.09
N ASN A 321 -8.08 -30.08 39.22
CA ASN A 321 -7.77 -28.68 39.51
C ASN A 321 -6.24 -28.42 39.50
N LYS A 322 -5.45 -29.33 40.07
CA LYS A 322 -3.98 -29.25 40.04
C LYS A 322 -3.41 -29.29 38.61
N SER A 323 -3.99 -30.09 37.72
CA SER A 323 -3.57 -30.16 36.32
C SER A 323 -4.01 -28.94 35.51
N LEU A 324 -5.11 -28.28 35.90
CA LEU A 324 -5.55 -27.03 35.30
C LEU A 324 -4.59 -25.89 35.67
N ASP A 325 -4.19 -25.80 36.94
CA ASP A 325 -3.20 -24.83 37.40
C ASP A 325 -1.84 -25.03 36.74
N SER A 326 -1.38 -26.28 36.63
CA SER A 326 -0.13 -26.55 35.91
C SER A 326 -0.25 -26.17 34.45
N PHE A 327 -1.40 -26.39 33.80
CA PHE A 327 -1.63 -26.04 32.41
C PHE A 327 -1.62 -24.53 32.18
N ILE A 328 -2.27 -23.74 33.04
CA ILE A 328 -2.30 -22.27 32.92
C ILE A 328 -0.89 -21.70 33.09
N THR A 329 -0.13 -22.19 34.08
CA THR A 329 1.22 -21.69 34.35
C THR A 329 2.22 -22.09 33.27
N THR A 330 2.15 -23.32 32.74
CA THR A 330 3.00 -23.74 31.62
C THR A 330 2.66 -23.01 30.33
N GLU A 331 1.38 -22.82 30.02
CA GLU A 331 0.95 -22.09 28.82
C GLU A 331 1.31 -20.61 28.89
N GLU A 332 1.19 -19.96 30.06
CA GLU A 332 1.63 -18.58 30.27
C GLU A 332 3.15 -18.43 30.11
N LYS A 333 3.92 -19.39 30.64
CA LYS A 333 5.36 -19.44 30.46
C LYS A 333 5.75 -19.60 28.99
N TYR A 334 5.12 -20.55 28.28
CA TYR A 334 5.39 -20.77 26.85
C TYR A 334 4.99 -19.57 25.98
N ARG A 335 3.94 -18.82 26.31
CA ARG A 335 3.61 -17.60 25.56
C ARG A 335 4.65 -16.48 25.75
N ASN A 336 5.30 -16.42 26.90
CA ASN A 336 6.28 -15.38 27.20
C ASN A 336 7.69 -15.75 26.72
N GLU A 337 8.07 -17.02 26.81
CA GLU A 337 9.43 -17.50 26.53
C GLU A 337 9.55 -18.19 25.15
N ASP A 338 8.64 -19.11 24.80
CA ASP A 338 8.75 -19.99 23.62
C ASP A 338 7.43 -20.15 22.85
N SER A 339 7.16 -19.21 21.94
CA SER A 339 5.91 -19.16 21.14
C SER A 339 5.59 -20.44 20.34
N ILE A 340 6.61 -21.23 20.00
CA ILE A 340 6.46 -22.47 19.21
C ILE A 340 5.77 -23.58 20.02
N LEU A 341 5.99 -23.62 21.35
CA LEU A 341 5.46 -24.64 22.26
C LEU A 341 4.08 -24.30 22.84
N SER A 342 3.59 -23.07 22.62
CA SER A 342 2.27 -22.63 23.08
C SER A 342 1.14 -23.21 22.22
N LEU A 343 0.14 -23.79 22.89
CA LEU A 343 -1.08 -24.30 22.26
C LEU A 343 -2.04 -23.18 21.82
N THR A 344 -1.84 -21.96 22.33
CA THR A 344 -2.70 -20.79 22.10
C THR A 344 -2.02 -19.69 21.28
N LYS A 345 -0.94 -20.00 20.55
CA LYS A 345 -0.18 -19.03 19.74
C LYS A 345 -1.02 -18.25 18.72
N HIS A 346 -2.12 -18.84 18.25
CA HIS A 346 -3.05 -18.20 17.31
C HIS A 346 -3.99 -17.18 17.96
N LEU A 347 -4.10 -17.16 19.30
CA LEU A 347 -4.93 -16.20 20.02
C LEU A 347 -4.17 -14.89 20.26
N SER A 348 -4.82 -13.75 20.02
CA SER A 348 -4.31 -12.44 20.43
C SER A 348 -4.18 -12.34 21.95
N PHE A 349 -3.38 -11.37 22.43
CA PHE A 349 -3.17 -11.12 23.85
C PHE A 349 -4.50 -10.98 24.63
N MET A 350 -5.47 -10.24 24.08
CA MET A 350 -6.77 -10.04 24.73
C MET A 350 -7.63 -11.31 24.74
N GLN A 351 -7.56 -12.13 23.70
CA GLN A 351 -8.26 -13.41 23.64
C GLN A 351 -7.68 -14.41 24.63
N TRP A 352 -6.35 -14.46 24.76
CA TRP A 352 -5.68 -15.24 25.79
C TRP A 352 -6.09 -14.81 27.19
N HIS A 353 -6.10 -13.50 27.46
CA HIS A 353 -6.50 -13.01 28.78
C HIS A 353 -7.96 -13.37 29.10
N THR A 354 -8.85 -13.33 28.12
CA THR A 354 -10.26 -13.74 28.26
C THR A 354 -10.41 -15.24 28.53
N LEU A 355 -9.58 -16.06 27.87
CA LEU A 355 -9.53 -17.50 28.12
C LEU A 355 -8.96 -17.80 29.51
N LYS A 356 -7.88 -17.13 29.91
CA LYS A 356 -7.25 -17.28 31.23
C LYS A 356 -8.23 -16.96 32.36
N THR A 357 -8.95 -15.84 32.27
CA THR A 357 -9.97 -15.49 33.28
C THR A 357 -11.10 -16.51 33.32
N SER A 358 -11.54 -17.01 32.16
CA SER A 358 -12.56 -18.07 32.10
C SER A 358 -12.10 -19.38 32.76
N LEU A 359 -10.82 -19.75 32.59
CA LEU A 359 -10.22 -20.93 33.22
C LEU A 359 -10.02 -20.74 34.74
N LEU A 360 -9.62 -19.56 35.19
CA LEU A 360 -9.50 -19.23 36.62
C LEU A 360 -10.87 -19.22 37.31
N ASN A 361 -11.90 -18.69 36.67
CA ASN A 361 -13.28 -18.75 37.19
C ASN A 361 -13.81 -20.19 37.28
N LEU A 362 -13.33 -21.09 36.40
CA LEU A 362 -13.66 -22.51 36.46
C LEU A 362 -13.06 -23.17 37.71
N LYS A 363 -11.86 -22.75 38.12
CA LYS A 363 -11.20 -23.19 39.35
C LYS A 363 -11.97 -22.78 40.61
N GLU A 364 -12.43 -21.53 40.67
CA GLU A 364 -13.17 -21.02 41.84
C GLU A 364 -14.55 -21.67 42.00
N SER A 365 -15.24 -21.95 40.88
CA SER A 365 -16.61 -22.47 40.90
C SER A 365 -16.73 -23.99 41.15
N LEU A 366 -15.64 -24.76 41.14
CA LEU A 366 -15.68 -26.23 41.08
C LEU A 366 -14.68 -26.93 42.01
N SER A 367 -14.47 -26.41 43.22
CA SER A 367 -13.50 -26.92 44.20
C SER A 367 -13.59 -28.44 44.49
N ASN A 368 -14.73 -29.11 44.24
CA ASN A 368 -14.93 -30.54 44.59
C ASN A 368 -15.52 -31.46 43.49
N ASN A 369 -15.54 -31.08 42.20
CA ASN A 369 -16.34 -31.81 41.21
C ASN A 369 -15.55 -32.55 40.12
N ARG A 370 -15.85 -33.84 39.90
CA ARG A 370 -15.34 -34.72 38.80
C ARG A 370 -15.70 -34.25 37.37
N LYS A 371 -16.30 -33.06 37.21
CA LYS A 371 -16.82 -32.52 35.93
C LYS A 371 -15.94 -31.42 35.30
N ILE A 372 -14.74 -31.17 35.86
CA ILE A 372 -13.80 -30.15 35.38
C ILE A 372 -13.42 -30.41 33.91
N GLU A 373 -13.09 -31.65 33.56
CA GLU A 373 -12.68 -32.03 32.20
C GLU A 373 -13.71 -31.65 31.12
N ARG A 374 -15.01 -31.92 31.36
CA ARG A 374 -16.08 -31.62 30.40
C ARG A 374 -16.26 -30.11 30.20
N LYS A 375 -16.19 -29.34 31.29
CA LYS A 375 -16.32 -27.87 31.23
C LYS A 375 -15.09 -27.23 30.60
N PHE A 376 -13.89 -27.73 30.91
CA PHE A 376 -12.65 -27.31 30.26
C PHE A 376 -12.71 -27.53 28.75
N LYS A 377 -13.06 -28.75 28.29
CA LYS A 377 -13.20 -29.06 26.87
C LYS A 377 -14.23 -28.17 26.16
N LYS A 378 -15.33 -27.81 26.84
CA LYS A 378 -16.35 -26.89 26.29
C LYS A 378 -15.78 -25.48 26.08
N ILE A 379 -15.14 -24.90 27.10
CA ILE A 379 -14.52 -23.57 27.01
C ILE A 379 -13.40 -23.56 25.97
N TRP A 380 -12.57 -24.60 25.96
CA TRP A 380 -11.48 -24.75 25.01
C TRP A 380 -12.00 -24.80 23.57
N LYS A 381 -13.08 -25.54 23.31
CA LYS A 381 -13.67 -25.61 21.97
C LYS A 381 -14.22 -24.25 21.52
N GLU A 382 -15.01 -23.60 22.37
CA GLU A 382 -15.65 -22.31 22.08
C GLU A 382 -14.63 -21.18 21.84
N LYS A 383 -13.54 -21.16 22.61
CA LYS A 383 -12.57 -20.05 22.57
C LYS A 383 -11.33 -20.33 21.71
N CYS A 384 -10.92 -21.59 21.52
CA CYS A 384 -9.70 -21.93 20.76
C CYS A 384 -9.95 -22.58 19.39
N LEU A 385 -11.03 -23.35 19.19
CA LEU A 385 -11.23 -24.14 17.97
C LEU A 385 -12.28 -23.55 17.01
N GLU A 386 -13.26 -22.81 17.51
CA GLU A 386 -14.30 -22.16 16.69
C GLU A 386 -13.85 -20.82 16.04
N TYR A 387 -12.57 -20.46 16.20
CA TYR A 387 -11.95 -19.25 15.62
C TYR A 387 -11.21 -19.51 14.30
N LYS A 388 -11.52 -20.60 13.59
CA LYS A 388 -10.97 -20.90 12.26
C LYS A 388 -11.81 -20.31 11.13
#